data_AF-A0A180FEZ7-F1
#
_entry.id   AF-A0A180FEZ7-F1
#
_cell.length_a   1.000
_cell.length_b   1.000
_cell.length_c   1.000
_cell.angle_alpha   90.00
_cell.angle_beta   90.00
_cell.angle_gamma   90.00
#
_symmetry.space_group_name_H-M   'P 1'
#
loop_
_entity.id
_entity.type
_entity.pdbx_description
1 polymer ?
#
loop_
_entity_poly.entity_id
_entity_poly.type
_entity_poly.pdbx_seq_one_letter_code
_entity_poly.pdbx_strand_id
1 'polypeptide(L)'
;MCYCNGYSGLAVADYLVEKALQDGTPISNMTVLKMIFFAQGFGFPDLNRRLIRDEFYAWQWGPVEEKTYKAFRKYGGNGIMRPSNKAKRGSGRYKSAPRDNGAFRYDIQVS
;
A
#
# COMPACT_ATOMS: atom_id res chain seq x y z
N MET A 1 -18.97 -4.37 -18.27
CA MET A 1 -18.46 -3.42 -17.25
C MET A 1 -17.28 -4.06 -16.54
N CYS A 2 -16.06 -3.53 -16.71
CA CYS A 2 -14.85 -4.10 -16.12
C CYS A 2 -14.70 -3.65 -14.66
N TYR A 3 -14.89 -4.57 -13.71
CA TYR A 3 -14.53 -4.36 -12.31
C TYR A 3 -13.00 -4.37 -12.19
N CYS A 4 -12.38 -3.23 -11.99
CA CYS A 4 -10.95 -3.12 -11.73
C CYS A 4 -10.63 -3.63 -10.32
N ASN A 5 -10.24 -4.90 -10.24
CA ASN A 5 -10.06 -5.70 -9.02
C ASN A 5 -8.82 -5.32 -8.18
N GLY A 6 -8.35 -4.07 -8.22
CA GLY A 6 -7.15 -3.60 -7.51
C GLY A 6 -7.48 -2.78 -6.25
N TYR A 7 -6.53 -2.69 -5.33
CA TYR A 7 -6.62 -1.83 -4.15
C TYR A 7 -6.30 -0.37 -4.49
N SER A 8 -6.87 0.57 -3.75
CA SER A 8 -6.39 1.96 -3.82
C SER A 8 -4.99 2.05 -3.21
N GLY A 9 -4.10 2.81 -3.84
CA GLY A 9 -2.75 3.07 -3.33
C GLY A 9 -2.80 3.62 -1.91
N LEU A 10 -3.75 4.52 -1.63
CA LEU A 10 -3.96 5.08 -0.30
C LEU A 10 -4.42 4.04 0.73
N ALA A 11 -5.18 3.02 0.33
CA ALA A 11 -5.59 1.95 1.24
C ALA A 11 -4.41 1.06 1.64
N VAL A 12 -3.56 0.72 0.67
CA VAL A 12 -2.31 -0.01 0.92
C VAL A 12 -1.36 0.84 1.78
N ALA A 13 -1.28 2.15 1.50
CA ALA A 13 -0.51 3.10 2.29
C ALA A 13 -0.95 3.13 3.77
N ASP A 14 -2.26 3.24 4.02
CA ASP A 14 -2.82 3.24 5.36
C ASP A 14 -2.46 1.95 6.11
N TYR A 15 -2.54 0.79 5.45
CA TYR A 15 -2.15 -0.49 6.03
C TYR A 15 -0.64 -0.54 6.39
N LEU A 16 0.23 -0.09 5.48
CA LEU A 16 1.68 -0.05 5.72
C LEU A 16 2.04 0.86 6.89
N VAL A 17 1.40 2.03 6.97
CA VAL A 17 1.57 2.97 8.09
C VAL A 17 1.07 2.37 9.39
N GLU A 18 -0.12 1.76 9.41
CA GLU A 18 -0.66 1.08 10.59
C GLU A 18 0.28 -0.01 11.09
N LYS A 19 0.83 -0.83 10.18
CA LYS A 19 1.78 -1.90 10.53
C LYS A 19 3.09 -1.34 11.08
N ALA A 20 3.65 -0.34 10.43
CA ALA A 20 4.87 0.34 10.87
C ALA A 20 4.72 0.98 12.27
N LEU A 21 3.54 1.54 12.57
CA LEU A 21 3.23 2.09 13.89
C LEU A 21 3.11 1.00 14.97
N GLN A 22 2.50 -0.16 14.64
CA GLN A 22 2.45 -1.31 15.54
C GLN A 22 3.83 -1.88 15.85
N ASP A 23 4.72 -1.87 14.86
CA ASP A 23 6.11 -2.33 14.99
C ASP A 23 7.04 -1.26 15.61
N GLY A 24 6.49 -0.11 16.06
CA GLY A 24 7.25 0.97 16.69
C GLY A 24 8.23 1.71 15.76
N THR A 25 8.14 1.47 14.45
CA THR A 25 9.09 1.98 13.44
C THR A 25 8.34 2.86 12.43
N PRO A 26 7.97 4.10 12.80
CA PRO A 26 7.17 4.96 11.93
C PRO A 26 7.92 5.30 10.63
N ILE A 27 7.27 5.06 9.49
CA ILE A 27 7.84 5.27 8.16
C ILE A 27 7.49 6.64 7.59
N SER A 28 8.41 7.22 6.81
CA SER A 28 8.20 8.53 6.17
C SER A 28 7.28 8.45 4.95
N ASN A 29 6.77 9.60 4.49
CA ASN A 29 5.98 9.67 3.26
C ASN A 29 6.73 9.10 2.04
N MET A 30 8.01 9.43 1.89
CA MET A 30 8.82 8.91 0.78
C MET A 30 9.02 7.40 0.86
N THR A 31 9.14 6.85 2.08
CA THR A 31 9.24 5.41 2.30
C THR A 31 7.96 4.70 1.87
N VAL A 32 6.80 5.22 2.28
CA VAL A 32 5.48 4.67 1.90
C VAL A 32 5.29 4.65 0.39
N LEU A 33 5.62 5.75 -0.31
CA LEU A 33 5.50 5.84 -1.76
C LEU A 33 6.34 4.79 -2.48
N LYS A 34 7.60 4.60 -2.05
CA LYS A 34 8.48 3.58 -2.60
C LYS A 34 7.93 2.17 -2.35
N MET A 35 7.46 1.89 -1.13
CA MET A 35 6.90 0.59 -0.77
C MET A 35 5.69 0.22 -1.63
N ILE A 36 4.78 1.15 -1.87
CA ILE A 36 3.58 0.94 -2.69
C ILE A 36 3.97 0.64 -4.15
N PHE A 37 4.94 1.38 -4.69
CA PHE A 37 5.45 1.13 -6.04
C PHE A 37 6.14 -0.24 -6.13
N PHE A 38 6.96 -0.62 -5.15
CA PHE A 38 7.59 -1.94 -5.13
C PHE A 38 6.57 -3.06 -4.95
N ALA A 39 5.55 -2.89 -4.12
CA ALA A 39 4.49 -3.88 -3.95
C ALA A 39 3.74 -4.14 -5.27
N GLN A 40 3.50 -3.09 -6.06
CA GLN A 40 2.94 -3.23 -7.41
C GLN A 40 3.84 -4.05 -8.33
N GLY A 41 5.14 -3.74 -8.37
CA GLY A 41 6.10 -4.42 -9.24
C GLY A 41 6.36 -5.88 -8.82
N PHE A 42 6.52 -6.11 -7.52
CA PHE A 42 6.81 -7.43 -6.96
C PHE A 42 5.60 -8.36 -7.00
N GLY A 43 4.38 -7.83 -6.81
CA GLY A 43 3.17 -8.65 -6.89
C GLY A 43 2.72 -8.96 -8.32
N PHE A 44 3.28 -8.29 -9.33
CA PHE A 44 2.82 -8.45 -10.72
C PHE A 44 3.04 -9.86 -11.29
N PRO A 45 4.20 -10.53 -11.11
CA PRO A 45 4.43 -11.89 -11.59
C PRO A 45 3.46 -12.91 -10.99
N ASP A 46 3.17 -12.80 -9.69
CA ASP A 46 2.33 -13.75 -8.96
C ASP A 46 0.83 -13.50 -9.20
N LEU A 47 0.41 -12.24 -9.23
CA LEU A 47 -1.01 -11.87 -9.34
C LEU A 47 -1.48 -11.84 -10.80
N ASN A 48 -0.55 -11.79 -11.75
CA ASN A 48 -0.79 -11.57 -13.19
C ASN A 48 -1.73 -10.37 -13.47
N ARG A 49 -1.72 -9.38 -12.57
CA ARG A 49 -2.57 -8.19 -12.60
C ARG A 49 -1.98 -7.08 -11.72
N ARG A 50 -2.49 -5.86 -11.91
CA ARG A 50 -2.16 -4.71 -11.05
C ARG A 50 -2.71 -4.91 -9.63
N LEU A 51 -1.85 -4.87 -8.62
CA LEU A 51 -2.23 -4.86 -7.20
C LEU A 51 -2.93 -3.55 -6.85
N ILE A 52 -2.36 -2.44 -7.31
CA ILE A 52 -2.81 -1.08 -7.08
C ILE A 52 -3.46 -0.56 -8.36
N ARG A 53 -4.73 -0.16 -8.23
CA ARG A 53 -5.53 0.37 -9.35
C ARG A 53 -5.20 1.82 -9.68
N ASP A 54 -4.73 2.58 -8.69
CA ASP A 54 -4.40 3.99 -8.85
C ASP A 54 -3.17 4.15 -9.77
N GLU A 55 -3.10 5.27 -10.49
CA GLU A 55 -2.00 5.59 -11.40
C GLU A 55 -0.76 6.10 -10.66
N PHE A 56 0.41 5.77 -11.21
CA PHE A 56 1.68 6.31 -10.76
C PHE A 56 2.17 7.33 -11.79
N TYR A 57 2.55 8.51 -11.31
CA TYR A 57 3.06 9.61 -12.13
C TYR A 57 4.58 9.73 -11.96
N ALA A 58 5.30 9.98 -13.05
CA ALA A 58 6.74 10.21 -12.99
C ALA A 58 7.03 11.60 -12.39
N TRP A 59 7.54 11.62 -11.16
CA TRP A 59 7.98 12.84 -10.45
C TRP A 59 9.51 12.85 -10.35
N GLN A 60 10.09 13.97 -9.88
CA GLN A 60 11.54 14.14 -9.78
C GLN A 60 12.27 13.02 -9.00
N TRP A 61 11.57 12.35 -8.09
CA TRP A 61 12.13 11.32 -7.22
C TRP A 61 11.65 9.90 -7.57
N GLY A 62 11.01 9.74 -8.74
CA GLY A 62 10.49 8.47 -9.23
C GLY A 62 8.96 8.44 -9.37
N PRO A 63 8.39 7.25 -9.62
CA PRO A 63 6.96 7.06 -9.78
C PRO A 63 6.22 7.26 -8.44
N VAL A 64 5.23 8.15 -8.44
CA VAL A 64 4.48 8.58 -7.24
C VAL A 64 2.98 8.43 -7.48
N GLU A 65 2.29 7.80 -6.53
CA GLU A 65 0.82 7.83 -6.46
C GLU A 65 0.37 9.11 -5.76
N GLU A 66 -0.36 9.95 -6.49
CA GLU A 66 -0.61 11.34 -6.09
C GLU A 66 -1.47 11.45 -4.81
N LYS A 67 -2.47 10.57 -4.63
CA LYS A 67 -3.38 10.63 -3.47
C LYS A 67 -2.64 10.31 -2.19
N THR A 68 -1.75 9.32 -2.22
CA THR A 68 -0.89 8.93 -1.09
C THR A 68 0.07 10.05 -0.74
N TYR A 69 0.76 10.62 -1.73
CA TYR A 69 1.65 11.75 -1.48
C TYR A 69 0.89 12.91 -0.83
N LYS A 70 -0.26 13.32 -1.40
CA LYS A 70 -1.08 14.41 -0.84
C LYS A 70 -1.59 14.10 0.58
N ALA A 71 -1.89 12.85 0.89
CA ALA A 71 -2.37 12.45 2.21
C ALA A 71 -1.29 12.57 3.29
N PHE A 72 -0.04 12.25 2.97
CA PHE A 72 1.05 12.18 3.95
C PHE A 72 2.10 13.28 3.82
N ARG A 73 2.03 14.17 2.81
CA ARG A 73 2.99 15.29 2.61
C ARG A 73 3.19 16.17 3.85
N LYS A 74 2.17 16.29 4.71
CA LYS A 74 2.23 17.07 5.95
C LYS A 74 3.27 16.55 6.95
N TYR A 75 3.66 15.28 6.85
CA TYR A 75 4.71 14.69 7.69
C TYR A 75 6.12 14.96 7.14
N GLY A 76 6.25 15.39 5.87
CA GLY A 76 7.54 15.67 5.25
C GLY A 76 8.47 14.46 5.29
N GLY A 77 9.70 14.69 5.77
CA GLY A 77 10.70 13.63 6.00
C GLY A 77 10.52 12.87 7.32
N ASN A 78 9.60 13.30 8.19
CA ASN A 78 9.37 12.66 9.49
C ASN A 78 8.51 11.40 9.34
N GLY A 79 8.56 10.54 10.36
CA GLY A 79 7.69 9.36 10.46
C GLY A 79 6.21 9.74 10.50
N ILE A 80 5.39 9.01 9.75
CA ILE A 80 3.94 9.19 9.73
C ILE A 80 3.38 8.61 11.03
N MET A 81 2.87 9.50 11.89
CA MET A 81 2.33 9.12 13.20
C MET A 81 0.88 8.65 13.18
N ARG A 82 0.15 8.92 12.08
CA ARG A 82 -1.27 8.56 11.96
C ARG A 82 -1.62 8.19 10.51
N PRO A 83 -2.40 7.11 10.29
CA PRO A 83 -2.93 6.80 8.97
C PRO A 83 -3.92 7.88 8.49
N SER A 84 -4.14 7.95 7.18
CA SER A 84 -5.04 8.91 6.52
C SER A 84 -6.50 8.58 6.79
N ASN A 85 -6.87 7.29 6.81
CA ASN A 85 -8.24 6.79 6.92
C ASN A 85 -9.22 7.31 5.83
N LYS A 86 -8.71 7.99 4.80
CA LYS A 86 -9.52 8.57 3.72
C LYS A 86 -9.96 7.52 2.71
N ALA A 87 -9.22 6.42 2.58
CA ALA A 87 -9.58 5.32 1.68
C ALA A 87 -10.92 4.66 2.04
N LYS A 88 -11.34 4.71 3.33
CA LYS A 88 -12.59 4.09 3.80
C LYS A 88 -13.86 4.93 3.56
N ARG A 89 -13.74 6.16 3.06
CA ARG A 89 -14.89 7.08 2.88
C ARG A 89 -15.53 7.04 1.49
N GLY A 90 -14.96 6.33 0.52
CA GLY A 90 -15.53 6.19 -0.82
C GLY A 90 -15.28 4.81 -1.39
N SER A 91 -16.34 4.15 -1.86
CA SER A 91 -16.42 2.76 -2.34
C SER A 91 -16.50 1.69 -1.24
N GLY A 92 -17.45 0.77 -1.41
CA GLY A 92 -18.07 -0.03 -0.35
C GLY A 92 -17.15 -0.97 0.42
N ARG A 93 -17.69 -1.43 1.56
CA ARG A 93 -17.21 -2.52 2.43
C ARG A 93 -16.23 -3.47 1.71
N TYR A 94 -14.92 -3.21 1.84
CA TYR A 94 -13.98 -4.32 1.87
C TYR A 94 -14.31 -5.07 3.15
N LYS A 95 -14.89 -6.27 3.04
CA LYS A 95 -14.94 -7.18 4.18
C LYS A 95 -13.50 -7.38 4.62
N SER A 96 -13.21 -7.14 5.89
CA SER A 96 -11.97 -7.53 6.54
C SER A 96 -11.61 -8.94 6.04
N ALA A 97 -10.39 -9.14 5.54
CA ALA A 97 -9.93 -10.49 5.27
C ALA A 97 -10.22 -11.35 6.51
N PRO A 98 -10.74 -12.58 6.36
CA PRO A 98 -10.85 -13.48 7.50
C PRO A 98 -9.48 -13.49 8.18
N ARG A 99 -9.43 -13.35 9.51
CA ARG A 99 -8.23 -13.70 10.26
C ARG A 99 -8.07 -15.21 10.08
N ASP A 100 -7.35 -15.62 9.06
CA ASP A 100 -6.88 -16.98 8.91
C ASP A 100 -5.80 -17.19 9.97
N ASN A 101 -6.22 -17.79 11.08
CA ASN A 101 -5.32 -18.36 12.06
C ASN A 101 -4.59 -19.53 11.39
N GLY A 102 -3.48 -19.24 10.72
CA GLY A 102 -2.51 -20.21 10.24
C GLY A 102 -2.81 -20.82 8.87
N ALA A 103 -2.17 -20.30 7.82
CA ALA A 103 -1.55 -21.10 6.74
C ALA A 103 -0.91 -20.17 5.69
N PHE A 104 0.31 -19.68 5.96
CA PHE A 104 1.23 -19.34 4.87
C PHE A 104 2.62 -19.87 5.25
N ARG A 105 2.80 -21.18 5.03
CA ARG A 105 4.14 -21.76 4.94
C ARG A 105 4.73 -21.29 3.61
N TYR A 106 5.77 -20.48 3.67
CA TYR A 106 6.67 -20.32 2.53
C TYR A 106 7.50 -21.61 2.44
N ASP A 107 7.15 -22.52 1.52
CA ASP A 107 8.09 -23.55 1.07
C ASP A 107 9.03 -22.89 0.06
N ILE A 108 10.14 -22.37 0.58
CA ILE A 108 11.33 -22.10 -0.23
C ILE A 108 11.93 -23.47 -0.53
N GLN A 109 11.65 -24.01 -1.71
CA GLN A 109 12.46 -25.08 -2.27
C GLN A 109 13.75 -24.43 -2.79
N VAL A 110 14.80 -24.49 -1.99
CA VAL A 110 16.18 -24.33 -2.46
C VAL A 110 16.51 -25.61 -3.23
N SER A 111 16.89 -25.46 -4.50
CA SER A 111 17.50 -26.55 -5.27
C SER A 111 19.01 -26.42 -5.29
#